data_AF-A0A818JAN4-F1
#
_entry.id   AF-A0A818JAN4-F1
#
_cell.length_a   1.000
_cell.length_b   1.000
_cell.length_c   1.000
_cell.angle_alpha   90.00
_cell.angle_beta   90.00
_cell.angle_gamma   90.00
#
_symmetry.space_group_name_H-M   'P 1'
#
loop_
_entity.id
_entity.type
_entity.pdbx_description
1 polymer ?
#
loop_
_entity_poly.entity_id
_entity_poly.type
_entity_poly.pdbx_seq_one_letter_code
_entity_poly.pdbx_strand_id
1 'polypeptide(L)'
;MTTSNMPDEPYYTSEQIPIPPELPDILLQFSKAAIRTQPGDVLAWSAAYFRALANGETPPVKERLEMPVATQKTDTGLTMGLLKILHKQLSPKGTLPLVDIRKKFDDVNIPREQYDEIVQIGSFNVDAQWDHFLAIAVSKVAKNMTDTLIKICELLTSDPPGANARIPFEQWKKYYRYLAEIDGDIREPHIKEVIDYLANEWVIRQNGMIHPRNFIHPECPKLEG
;
A
#
# COMPACT_ATOMS: atom_id res chain seq x y z
N MET A 1 49.06 28.97 38.37
CA MET A 1 49.01 28.14 37.14
C MET A 1 48.07 26.98 37.44
N THR A 2 46.81 27.10 37.05
CA THR A 2 45.78 26.08 37.24
C THR A 2 45.88 25.07 36.09
N THR A 3 46.35 23.87 36.39
CA THR A 3 46.33 22.73 35.46
C THR A 3 44.89 22.26 35.30
N SER A 4 44.27 22.55 34.16
CA SER A 4 42.98 21.98 33.78
C SER A 4 43.15 20.48 33.55
N ASN A 5 42.60 19.68 34.45
CA ASN A 5 42.47 18.25 34.28
C ASN A 5 41.36 18.02 33.24
N MET A 6 41.70 18.01 31.95
CA MET A 6 40.78 17.47 30.94
C MET A 6 40.73 15.96 31.15
N PRO A 7 39.55 15.34 31.31
CA PRO A 7 39.47 13.89 31.38
C PRO A 7 40.06 13.32 30.07
N ASP A 8 40.95 12.32 30.20
CA ASP A 8 41.45 11.54 29.06
C ASP A 8 40.24 10.96 28.31
N GLU A 9 39.85 11.60 27.20
CA GLU A 9 38.94 10.99 26.26
C GLU A 9 39.64 9.75 25.69
N PRO A 10 39.04 8.56 25.76
CA PRO A 10 39.67 7.36 25.23
C PRO A 10 39.96 7.55 23.73
N TYR A 11 41.25 7.51 23.38
CA TYR A 11 41.73 7.48 22.00
C TYR A 11 41.29 6.16 21.36
N TYR A 12 40.18 6.17 20.62
CA TYR A 12 39.76 5.05 19.78
C TYR A 12 40.41 5.16 18.40
N THR A 13 41.25 4.18 18.04
CA THR A 13 41.80 4.07 16.68
C THR A 13 41.06 2.98 15.89
N SER A 14 41.01 3.12 14.55
CA SER A 14 40.37 2.15 13.65
C SER A 14 40.96 0.74 13.73
N GLU A 15 42.16 0.60 14.28
CA GLU A 15 42.84 -0.69 14.51
C GLU A 15 42.29 -1.44 15.72
N GLN A 16 41.69 -0.74 16.69
CA GLN A 16 41.15 -1.32 17.93
C GLN A 16 39.70 -1.80 17.77
N ILE A 17 38.95 -1.17 16.86
CA ILE A 17 37.54 -1.49 16.60
C ILE A 17 37.37 -1.71 15.09
N PRO A 18 37.48 -2.95 14.61
CA PRO A 18 37.26 -3.24 13.19
C PRO A 18 35.79 -3.04 12.86
N ILE A 19 35.48 -2.01 12.06
CA ILE A 19 34.14 -1.74 11.56
C ILE A 19 33.95 -2.54 10.26
N PRO A 20 32.93 -3.42 10.16
CA PRO A 20 32.64 -4.12 8.91
C PRO A 20 32.39 -3.12 7.76
N PRO A 21 32.98 -3.32 6.58
CA PRO A 21 32.90 -2.36 5.48
C PRO A 21 31.47 -2.16 4.95
N GLU A 22 30.57 -3.11 5.17
CA GLU A 22 29.16 -3.04 4.76
C GLU A 22 28.28 -2.25 5.74
N LEU A 23 28.71 -2.11 7.00
CA LEU A 23 27.89 -1.52 8.07
C LEU A 23 27.46 -0.08 7.74
N PRO A 24 28.33 0.83 7.24
CA PRO A 24 27.92 2.18 6.89
C PRO A 24 26.80 2.24 5.84
N ASP A 25 26.85 1.40 4.80
CA ASP A 25 25.79 1.38 3.78
C ASP A 25 24.49 0.81 4.34
N ILE A 26 24.54 -0.26 5.14
CA ILE A 26 23.36 -0.82 5.83
C ILE A 26 22.65 0.27 6.66
N LEU A 27 23.40 1.02 7.47
CA LEU A 27 22.85 2.10 8.30
C LEU A 27 22.30 3.26 7.45
N LEU A 28 22.94 3.57 6.33
CA LEU A 28 22.46 4.59 5.38
C LEU A 28 21.14 4.16 4.72
N GLN A 29 21.03 2.93 4.23
CA GLN A 29 19.81 2.41 3.60
C GLN A 29 18.67 2.32 4.61
N PHE A 30 18.95 1.86 5.83
CA PHE A 30 17.99 1.85 6.94
C PHE A 30 17.47 3.27 7.24
N SER A 31 18.37 4.24 7.37
CA SER A 31 18.00 5.63 7.65
C SER A 31 17.14 6.24 6.53
N LYS A 32 17.51 6.00 5.27
CA LYS A 32 16.71 6.41 4.10
C LYS A 32 15.33 5.72 4.08
N ALA A 33 15.25 4.46 4.49
CA ALA A 33 13.99 3.73 4.57
C ALA A 33 13.08 4.29 5.67
N ALA A 34 13.63 4.61 6.85
CA ALA A 34 12.90 5.21 7.95
C ALA A 34 12.36 6.60 7.57
N ILE A 35 13.19 7.45 6.95
CA ILE A 35 12.79 8.79 6.49
C ILE A 35 11.64 8.72 5.49
N ARG A 36 11.69 7.81 4.51
CA ARG A 36 10.59 7.67 3.54
C ARG A 36 9.31 7.14 4.17
N THR A 37 9.44 6.20 5.11
CA THR A 37 8.29 5.47 5.65
C THR A 37 7.55 6.26 6.72
N GLN A 38 8.28 7.06 7.51
CA GLN A 38 7.75 7.78 8.68
C GLN A 38 6.99 6.82 9.63
N PRO A 39 7.63 5.76 10.14
CA PRO A 39 6.94 4.78 10.98
C PRO A 39 6.52 5.43 12.31
N GLY A 40 5.29 5.16 12.76
CA GLY A 40 4.79 5.63 14.06
C GLY A 40 5.51 4.98 15.25
N ASP A 41 5.97 3.74 15.07
CA ASP A 41 6.83 3.03 16.04
C ASP A 41 8.09 2.58 15.30
N VAL A 42 9.17 3.34 15.52
CA VAL A 42 10.46 3.10 14.87
C VAL A 42 11.06 1.76 15.32
N LEU A 43 10.87 1.33 16.57
CA LEU A 43 11.49 0.12 17.09
C LEU A 43 10.84 -1.13 16.49
N ALA A 44 9.51 -1.21 16.55
CA ALA A 44 8.77 -2.31 15.95
C ALA A 44 9.02 -2.41 14.44
N TRP A 45 8.96 -1.26 13.75
CA TRP A 45 9.25 -1.19 12.32
C TRP A 45 10.68 -1.61 11.98
N SER A 46 11.68 -1.22 12.79
CA SER A 46 13.08 -1.62 12.58
C SER A 46 13.25 -3.14 12.68
N ALA A 47 12.59 -3.78 13.65
CA ALA A 47 12.61 -5.22 13.78
C ALA A 47 11.97 -5.91 12.55
N ALA A 48 10.86 -5.38 12.03
CA ALA A 48 10.24 -5.87 10.81
C ALA A 48 11.14 -5.66 9.57
N TYR A 49 11.79 -4.50 9.46
CA TYR A 49 12.71 -4.17 8.38
C TYR A 49 13.89 -5.14 8.30
N PHE A 50 14.63 -5.33 9.38
CA PHE A 50 15.80 -6.21 9.39
C PHE A 50 15.39 -7.69 9.26
N ARG A 51 14.26 -8.09 9.84
CA ARG A 51 13.74 -9.46 9.66
C ARG A 51 13.38 -9.74 8.21
N ALA A 52 12.74 -8.79 7.53
CA ALA A 52 12.41 -8.94 6.12
C ALA A 52 13.69 -9.08 5.26
N LEU A 53 14.69 -8.22 5.49
CA LEU A 53 15.98 -8.33 4.80
C LEU A 53 16.69 -9.66 5.05
N ALA A 54 16.72 -10.13 6.30
CA ALA A 54 17.32 -11.42 6.66
C ALA A 54 16.63 -12.61 5.98
N ASN A 55 15.32 -12.52 5.76
CA ASN A 55 14.53 -13.55 5.09
C ASN A 55 14.49 -13.41 3.56
N GLY A 56 15.10 -12.37 2.98
CA GLY A 56 14.96 -12.05 1.55
C GLY A 56 13.55 -11.60 1.14
N GLU A 57 12.74 -11.16 2.10
CA GLU A 57 11.40 -10.59 1.88
C GLU A 57 11.49 -9.11 1.49
N THR A 58 10.43 -8.59 0.85
CA THR A 58 10.31 -7.15 0.60
C THR A 58 10.13 -6.43 1.95
N PRO A 59 11.01 -5.48 2.33
CA PRO A 59 10.90 -4.78 3.61
C PRO A 59 9.73 -3.78 3.62
N PRO A 60 9.19 -3.42 4.79
CA PRO A 60 8.04 -2.53 4.93
C PRO A 60 8.41 -1.06 4.69
N VAL A 61 8.83 -0.72 3.47
CA VAL A 61 9.42 0.58 3.14
C VAL A 61 8.63 1.30 2.06
N LYS A 62 8.25 2.55 2.33
CA LYS A 62 7.57 3.38 1.32
C LYS A 62 8.54 3.71 0.18
N GLU A 63 8.02 3.74 -1.05
CA GLU A 63 8.81 4.15 -2.21
C GLU A 63 9.26 5.61 -2.10
N ARG A 64 8.37 6.47 -1.58
CA ARG A 64 8.57 7.91 -1.39
C ARG A 64 7.94 8.37 -0.07
N LEU A 65 8.41 9.51 0.42
CA LEU A 65 7.76 10.22 1.52
C LEU A 65 6.36 10.70 1.09
N GLU A 66 5.38 10.48 1.95
CA GLU A 66 4.02 11.00 1.77
C GLU A 66 3.79 12.11 2.80
N MET A 67 3.49 13.31 2.31
CA MET A 67 3.12 14.42 3.20
C MET A 67 1.66 14.24 3.60
N PRO A 68 1.32 14.29 4.91
CA PRO A 68 -0.06 14.34 5.34
C PRO A 68 -0.72 15.59 4.74
N VAL A 69 -1.77 15.42 3.95
CA VAL A 69 -2.55 16.55 3.42
C VAL A 69 -3.71 16.79 4.36
N ALA A 70 -3.92 18.03 4.81
CA ALA A 70 -4.95 18.43 5.80
C ALA A 70 -6.40 18.03 5.43
N THR A 71 -6.65 17.62 4.18
CA THR A 71 -7.95 17.20 3.66
C THR A 71 -8.16 15.69 3.61
N GLN A 72 -7.13 14.89 3.90
CA GLN A 72 -7.27 13.43 3.97
C GLN A 72 -7.83 13.05 5.34
N LYS A 73 -8.71 12.03 5.39
CA LYS A 73 -9.12 11.36 6.63
C LYS A 73 -7.90 10.57 7.20
N THR A 74 -6.86 11.30 7.61
CA THR A 74 -5.61 10.73 8.15
C THR A 74 -5.74 10.21 9.56
N ASP A 75 -6.92 10.32 10.18
CA ASP A 75 -7.17 9.83 11.53
C ASP A 75 -7.10 8.29 11.62
N THR A 76 -7.06 7.61 10.47
CA THR A 76 -6.95 6.16 10.37
C THR A 76 -5.49 5.66 10.46
N GLY A 77 -4.49 6.50 10.18
CA GLY A 77 -3.11 6.06 9.99
C GLY A 77 -2.87 5.23 8.72
N LEU A 78 -3.91 4.94 7.92
CA LEU A 78 -3.81 4.20 6.68
C LEU A 78 -3.47 5.15 5.52
N THR A 79 -2.45 4.82 4.72
CA THR A 79 -2.06 5.63 3.55
C THR A 79 -1.87 4.76 2.32
N MET A 80 -1.97 5.37 1.12
CA MET A 80 -1.72 4.67 -0.15
C MET A 80 -0.33 4.05 -0.21
N GLY A 81 0.69 4.71 0.34
CA GLY A 81 2.04 4.17 0.42
C GLY A 81 2.14 2.94 1.30
N LEU A 82 1.41 2.88 2.42
CA LEU A 82 1.33 1.68 3.26
C LEU A 82 0.59 0.54 2.52
N LEU A 83 -0.53 0.84 1.88
CA LEU A 83 -1.26 -0.15 1.08
C LEU A 83 -0.42 -0.72 -0.06
N LYS A 84 0.43 0.12 -0.70
CA LYS A 84 1.35 -0.33 -1.75
C LYS A 84 2.46 -1.25 -1.20
N ILE A 85 2.96 -1.00 0.01
CA ILE A 85 3.89 -1.91 0.70
C ILE A 85 3.23 -3.27 0.92
N LEU A 86 2.04 -3.25 1.53
CA LEU A 86 1.29 -4.48 1.85
C LEU A 86 0.99 -5.27 0.57
N HIS A 87 0.59 -4.58 -0.50
CA HIS A 87 0.34 -5.23 -1.78
C HIS A 87 1.59 -5.93 -2.32
N LYS A 88 2.77 -5.30 -2.29
CA LYS A 88 4.02 -5.96 -2.70
C LYS A 88 4.37 -7.19 -1.88
N GLN A 89 4.06 -7.18 -0.59
CA GLN A 89 4.38 -8.29 0.33
C GLN A 89 3.37 -9.45 0.24
N LEU A 90 2.11 -9.16 -0.08
CA LEU A 90 1.00 -10.11 0.06
C LEU A 90 0.39 -10.55 -1.29
N SER A 91 0.47 -9.73 -2.34
CA SER A 91 -0.16 -10.04 -3.63
C SER A 91 0.30 -11.36 -4.28
N PRO A 92 1.58 -11.80 -4.19
CA PRO A 92 1.99 -13.06 -4.81
C PRO A 92 1.31 -14.30 -4.23
N LYS A 93 0.69 -14.18 -3.04
CA LYS A 93 0.10 -15.32 -2.31
C LYS A 93 -1.37 -15.54 -2.63
N GLY A 94 -2.07 -14.56 -3.22
CA GLY A 94 -3.46 -14.68 -3.62
C GLY A 94 -4.45 -14.71 -2.44
N THR A 95 -4.65 -15.87 -1.83
CA THR A 95 -5.52 -16.05 -0.64
C THR A 95 -4.66 -16.30 0.59
N LEU A 96 -4.94 -15.57 1.67
CA LEU A 96 -4.09 -15.49 2.85
C LEU A 96 -4.88 -15.65 4.14
N PRO A 97 -4.36 -16.38 5.14
CA PRO A 97 -4.90 -16.37 6.48
C PRO A 97 -4.94 -14.96 7.05
N LEU A 98 -6.03 -14.61 7.73
CA LEU A 98 -6.19 -13.29 8.36
C LEU A 98 -5.06 -12.97 9.35
N VAL A 99 -4.54 -13.97 10.05
CA VAL A 99 -3.39 -13.82 10.95
C VAL A 99 -2.13 -13.31 10.24
N ASP A 100 -1.89 -13.74 9.00
CA ASP A 100 -0.73 -13.29 8.22
C ASP A 100 -0.90 -11.86 7.73
N ILE A 101 -2.13 -11.51 7.31
CA ILE A 101 -2.47 -10.13 6.94
C ILE A 101 -2.32 -9.21 8.17
N ARG A 102 -2.86 -9.61 9.32
CA ARG A 102 -2.74 -8.85 10.58
C ARG A 102 -1.28 -8.58 10.95
N LYS A 103 -0.43 -9.61 10.87
CA LYS A 103 0.99 -9.47 11.16
C LYS A 103 1.66 -8.43 10.26
N LYS A 104 1.33 -8.39 8.97
CA LYS A 104 1.87 -7.37 8.07
C LYS A 104 1.32 -5.97 8.36
N PHE A 105 0.08 -5.85 8.85
CA PHE A 105 -0.46 -4.59 9.36
C PHE A 105 0.29 -4.10 10.61
N ASP A 106 0.65 -5.02 11.51
CA ASP A 106 1.47 -4.72 12.69
C ASP A 106 2.88 -4.23 12.29
N ASP A 107 3.51 -4.88 11.30
CA ASP A 107 4.86 -4.52 10.80
C ASP A 107 4.92 -3.07 10.27
N VAL A 108 3.80 -2.49 9.85
CA VAL A 108 3.68 -1.10 9.39
C VAL A 108 2.97 -0.17 10.38
N ASN A 109 2.66 -0.67 11.59
CA ASN A 109 1.97 0.06 12.66
C ASN A 109 0.64 0.67 12.23
N ILE A 110 -0.18 -0.08 11.49
CA ILE A 110 -1.57 0.31 11.23
C ILE A 110 -2.43 -0.06 12.46
N PRO A 111 -3.26 0.87 12.98
CA PRO A 111 -4.12 0.62 14.14
C PRO A 111 -5.00 -0.62 13.95
N ARG A 112 -5.24 -1.34 15.05
CA ARG A 112 -6.02 -2.57 15.04
C ARG A 112 -7.46 -2.36 14.55
N GLU A 113 -8.06 -1.27 14.96
CA GLU A 113 -9.42 -0.88 14.57
C GLU A 113 -9.58 -0.78 13.05
N GLN A 114 -8.58 -0.23 12.34
CA GLN A 114 -8.64 -0.13 10.88
C GLN A 114 -8.65 -1.50 10.20
N TYR A 115 -7.87 -2.43 10.73
CA TYR A 115 -7.86 -3.82 10.24
C TYR A 115 -9.18 -4.53 10.55
N ASP A 116 -9.67 -4.41 11.79
CA ASP A 116 -10.92 -5.07 12.22
C ASP A 116 -12.11 -4.54 11.43
N GLU A 117 -12.16 -3.23 11.13
CA GLU A 117 -13.18 -2.62 10.26
C GLU A 117 -13.11 -3.16 8.82
N ILE A 118 -11.92 -3.35 8.25
CA ILE A 118 -11.76 -3.96 6.91
C ILE A 118 -12.27 -5.40 6.91
N VAL A 119 -11.91 -6.17 7.93
CA VAL A 119 -12.34 -7.56 8.11
C VAL A 119 -13.86 -7.65 8.23
N GLN A 120 -14.45 -6.76 9.02
CA GLN A 120 -15.90 -6.71 9.22
C GLN A 120 -16.64 -6.35 7.93
N ILE A 121 -16.20 -5.31 7.20
CA ILE A 121 -16.82 -4.91 5.93
C ILE A 121 -16.76 -6.05 4.91
N GLY A 122 -15.61 -6.72 4.81
CA GLY A 122 -15.42 -7.83 3.89
C GLY A 122 -16.03 -9.15 4.35
N SER A 123 -16.60 -9.20 5.56
CA SER A 123 -17.10 -10.43 6.19
C SER A 123 -16.08 -11.58 6.13
N PHE A 124 -14.79 -11.27 6.29
CA PHE A 124 -13.72 -12.27 6.25
C PHE A 124 -13.67 -13.06 7.57
N ASN A 125 -13.46 -14.37 7.48
CA ASN A 125 -13.47 -15.25 8.65
C ASN A 125 -12.09 -15.80 9.01
N VAL A 126 -11.56 -16.71 8.18
CA VAL A 126 -10.28 -17.40 8.43
C VAL A 126 -9.20 -16.89 7.48
N ASP A 127 -9.57 -16.74 6.22
CA ASP A 127 -8.73 -16.22 5.16
C ASP A 127 -9.46 -15.13 4.37
N ALA A 128 -8.70 -14.43 3.54
CA ALA A 128 -9.22 -13.45 2.61
C ALA A 128 -8.46 -13.55 1.28
N GLN A 129 -9.20 -13.40 0.18
CA GLN A 129 -8.57 -13.07 -1.09
C GLN A 129 -7.94 -11.68 -0.98
N TRP A 130 -6.64 -11.58 -1.26
CA TRP A 130 -5.91 -10.33 -1.07
C TRP A 130 -6.49 -9.17 -1.87
N ASP A 131 -6.94 -9.42 -3.10
CA ASP A 131 -7.58 -8.40 -3.93
C ASP A 131 -8.85 -7.84 -3.27
N HIS A 132 -9.67 -8.69 -2.65
CA HIS A 132 -10.89 -8.28 -1.95
C HIS A 132 -10.57 -7.47 -0.69
N PHE A 133 -9.60 -7.95 0.10
CA PHE A 133 -9.13 -7.25 1.28
C PHE A 133 -8.57 -5.86 0.92
N LEU A 134 -7.75 -5.80 -0.12
CA LEU A 134 -7.14 -4.58 -0.62
C LEU A 134 -8.18 -3.60 -1.16
N ALA A 135 -9.22 -4.08 -1.86
CA ALA A 135 -10.29 -3.24 -2.38
C ALA A 135 -10.96 -2.43 -1.26
N ILE A 136 -11.31 -3.08 -0.15
CA ILE A 136 -11.89 -2.43 1.03
C ILE A 136 -10.87 -1.51 1.71
N ALA A 137 -9.62 -1.96 1.85
CA ALA A 137 -8.59 -1.12 2.45
C ALA A 137 -8.36 0.18 1.67
N VAL A 138 -8.40 0.13 0.32
CA VAL A 138 -8.32 1.32 -0.53
C VAL A 138 -9.57 2.18 -0.42
N SER A 139 -10.77 1.60 -0.31
CA SER A 139 -12.01 2.37 -0.20
C SER A 139 -12.07 3.23 1.07
N LYS A 140 -11.44 2.79 2.17
CA LYS A 140 -11.34 3.57 3.42
C LYS A 140 -10.52 4.86 3.29
N VAL A 141 -9.53 4.89 2.39
CA VAL A 141 -8.70 6.08 2.11
C VAL A 141 -9.19 6.86 0.88
N ALA A 142 -10.23 6.38 0.22
CA ALA A 142 -10.87 7.00 -0.92
C ALA A 142 -12.10 7.81 -0.51
N LYS A 143 -12.57 8.67 -1.42
CA LYS A 143 -13.76 9.50 -1.21
C LYS A 143 -15.05 8.77 -1.57
N ASN A 144 -15.02 7.97 -2.64
CA ASN A 144 -16.16 7.27 -3.21
C ASN A 144 -15.70 6.10 -4.10
N MET A 145 -16.63 5.40 -4.75
CA MET A 145 -16.33 4.26 -5.63
C MET A 145 -15.36 4.63 -6.75
N THR A 146 -15.60 5.76 -7.40
CA THR A 146 -14.76 6.24 -8.51
C THR A 146 -13.33 6.50 -8.04
N ASP A 147 -13.15 7.25 -6.96
CA ASP A 147 -11.82 7.53 -6.37
C ASP A 147 -11.14 6.23 -5.89
N THR A 148 -11.90 5.27 -5.37
CA THR A 148 -11.39 3.94 -4.97
C THR A 148 -10.77 3.22 -6.15
N LEU A 149 -11.47 3.15 -7.28
CA LEU A 149 -10.98 2.48 -8.48
C LEU A 149 -9.81 3.22 -9.15
N ILE A 150 -9.78 4.55 -9.08
CA ILE A 150 -8.59 5.34 -9.49
C ILE A 150 -7.38 4.93 -8.64
N LYS A 151 -7.53 4.91 -7.31
CA LYS A 151 -6.45 4.56 -6.38
C LYS A 151 -5.98 3.12 -6.54
N ILE A 152 -6.88 2.19 -6.85
CA ILE A 152 -6.54 0.80 -7.20
C ILE A 152 -5.67 0.78 -8.46
N CYS A 153 -6.04 1.51 -9.51
CA CYS A 153 -5.23 1.64 -10.71
C CYS A 153 -3.83 2.20 -10.40
N GLU A 154 -3.74 3.28 -9.62
CA GLU A 154 -2.46 3.88 -9.20
C GLU A 154 -1.58 2.95 -8.37
N LEU A 155 -2.19 2.08 -7.55
CA LEU A 155 -1.50 1.13 -6.70
C LEU A 155 -0.94 -0.05 -7.51
N LEU A 156 -1.72 -0.57 -8.46
CA LEU A 156 -1.43 -1.79 -9.22
C LEU A 156 -0.65 -1.55 -10.52
N THR A 157 -0.64 -0.31 -11.03
CA THR A 157 -0.01 -0.01 -12.32
C THR A 157 1.50 -0.23 -12.31
N SER A 158 2.01 -0.75 -13.43
CA SER A 158 3.45 -0.79 -13.74
C SER A 158 3.92 0.48 -14.45
N ASP A 159 3.01 1.42 -14.74
CA ASP A 159 3.38 2.68 -15.37
C ASP A 159 4.21 3.55 -14.40
N PRO A 160 5.06 4.45 -14.93
CA PRO A 160 5.78 5.42 -14.11
C PRO A 160 4.82 6.32 -13.30
N PRO A 161 5.25 6.83 -12.13
CA PRO A 161 4.46 7.78 -11.36
C PRO A 161 4.02 9.00 -12.19
N GLY A 162 2.75 9.36 -12.13
CA GLY A 162 2.18 10.49 -12.88
C GLY A 162 1.77 10.16 -14.34
N ALA A 163 1.98 8.92 -14.78
CA ALA A 163 1.44 8.45 -16.05
C ALA A 163 -0.06 8.10 -15.95
N ASN A 164 -0.58 7.36 -16.93
CA ASN A 164 -2.00 7.06 -17.05
C ASN A 164 -2.51 5.94 -16.12
N ALA A 165 -1.67 5.43 -15.21
CA ALA A 165 -1.97 4.38 -14.25
C ALA A 165 -2.77 3.21 -14.83
N ARG A 166 -2.39 2.72 -16.02
CA ARG A 166 -3.18 1.68 -16.69
C ARG A 166 -3.00 0.33 -15.99
N ILE A 167 -4.06 -0.47 -16.00
CA ILE A 167 -4.04 -1.86 -15.52
C ILE A 167 -4.78 -2.78 -16.49
N PRO A 168 -4.58 -4.11 -16.42
CA PRO A 168 -5.37 -5.05 -17.20
C PRO A 168 -6.86 -4.93 -16.86
N PHE A 169 -7.72 -4.88 -17.87
CA PHE A 169 -9.16 -4.70 -17.66
C PHE A 169 -9.80 -5.82 -16.85
N GLU A 170 -9.35 -7.07 -17.04
CA GLU A 170 -9.81 -8.21 -16.25
C GLU A 170 -9.55 -8.02 -14.76
N GLN A 171 -8.43 -7.41 -14.39
CA GLN A 171 -8.13 -7.13 -12.99
C GLN A 171 -9.06 -6.03 -12.46
N TRP A 172 -9.21 -4.92 -13.21
CA TRP A 172 -10.13 -3.84 -12.84
C TRP A 172 -11.57 -4.34 -12.63
N LYS A 173 -12.06 -5.22 -13.52
CA LYS A 173 -13.41 -5.80 -13.41
C LYS A 173 -13.63 -6.55 -12.11
N LYS A 174 -12.64 -7.31 -11.63
CA LYS A 174 -12.74 -8.04 -10.35
C LYS A 174 -12.96 -7.06 -9.19
N TYR A 175 -12.16 -5.99 -9.16
CA TYR A 175 -12.28 -4.95 -8.15
C TYR A 175 -13.63 -4.23 -8.20
N TYR A 176 -14.08 -3.82 -9.39
CA TYR A 176 -15.37 -3.12 -9.52
C TYR A 176 -16.55 -3.99 -9.10
N ARG A 177 -16.61 -5.24 -9.58
CA ARG A 177 -17.68 -6.19 -9.20
C ARG A 177 -17.73 -6.42 -7.69
N TYR A 178 -16.57 -6.70 -7.09
CA TYR A 178 -16.48 -6.95 -5.66
C TYR A 178 -16.92 -5.73 -4.84
N LEU A 179 -16.47 -4.53 -5.21
CA LEU A 179 -16.88 -3.31 -4.51
C LEU A 179 -18.37 -3.01 -4.68
N ALA A 180 -18.93 -3.27 -5.87
CA ALA A 180 -20.36 -3.10 -6.13
C ALA A 180 -21.22 -4.11 -5.33
N GLU A 181 -20.73 -5.34 -5.14
CA GLU A 181 -21.37 -6.33 -4.27
C GLU A 181 -21.36 -5.91 -2.80
N ILE A 182 -20.25 -5.35 -2.32
CA ILE A 182 -20.13 -4.83 -0.95
C ILE A 182 -21.01 -3.60 -0.73
N ASP A 183 -21.14 -2.73 -1.73
CA ASP A 183 -22.02 -1.56 -1.70
C ASP A 183 -23.51 -1.96 -1.61
N GLY A 184 -23.91 -3.00 -2.36
CA GLY A 184 -25.23 -3.63 -2.28
C GLY A 184 -26.36 -2.86 -2.99
N ASP A 185 -26.15 -1.58 -3.31
CA ASP A 185 -27.15 -0.76 -4.01
C ASP A 185 -27.02 -0.84 -5.54
N ILE A 186 -25.85 -1.25 -6.04
CA ILE A 186 -25.57 -1.37 -7.48
C ILE A 186 -26.05 -2.73 -8.01
N ARG A 187 -27.03 -2.70 -8.91
CA ARG A 187 -27.63 -3.93 -9.47
C ARG A 187 -26.76 -4.54 -10.56
N GLU A 188 -26.76 -5.87 -10.67
CA GLU A 188 -26.01 -6.62 -11.70
C GLU A 188 -26.20 -6.13 -13.14
N PRO A 189 -27.42 -5.74 -13.61
CA PRO A 189 -27.58 -5.17 -14.94
C PRO A 189 -26.77 -3.89 -15.16
N HIS A 190 -26.66 -3.05 -14.14
CA HIS A 190 -25.88 -1.80 -14.18
C HIS A 190 -24.38 -2.07 -14.18
N ILE A 191 -23.93 -3.01 -13.34
CA ILE A 191 -22.53 -3.49 -13.34
C ILE A 191 -22.16 -3.99 -14.73
N LYS A 192 -23.03 -4.79 -15.36
CA LYS A 192 -22.84 -5.30 -16.71
C LYS A 192 -22.81 -4.18 -17.75
N GLU A 193 -23.70 -3.19 -17.65
CA GLU A 193 -23.73 -2.03 -18.56
C GLU A 193 -22.40 -1.26 -18.54
N VAL A 194 -21.88 -0.94 -17.35
CA VAL A 194 -20.58 -0.27 -17.18
C VAL A 194 -19.45 -1.11 -17.80
N ILE A 195 -19.42 -2.41 -17.50
CA ILE A 195 -18.39 -3.33 -18.00
C ILE A 195 -18.44 -3.43 -19.53
N ASP A 196 -19.63 -3.59 -20.10
CA ASP A 196 -19.83 -3.73 -21.54
C ASP A 196 -19.46 -2.43 -22.27
N TYR A 197 -19.85 -1.26 -21.73
CA TYR A 197 -19.44 0.04 -22.27
C TYR A 197 -17.91 0.18 -22.30
N LEU A 198 -17.24 -0.07 -21.17
CA LEU A 198 -15.78 0.05 -21.08
C LEU A 198 -15.06 -0.92 -22.01
N ALA A 199 -15.56 -2.17 -22.08
CA ALA A 199 -15.01 -3.20 -22.94
C ALA A 199 -15.05 -2.79 -24.42
N ASN A 200 -16.22 -2.32 -24.88
CA ASN A 200 -16.47 -2.02 -26.29
C ASN A 200 -15.82 -0.71 -26.74
N GLU A 201 -15.89 0.35 -25.93
CA GLU A 201 -15.40 1.67 -26.33
C GLU A 201 -13.88 1.83 -26.16
N TRP A 202 -13.32 1.23 -25.12
CA TRP A 202 -11.94 1.53 -24.70
C TRP A 202 -11.03 0.32 -24.79
N VAL A 203 -11.40 -0.79 -24.16
CA VAL A 203 -10.48 -1.91 -23.89
C VAL A 203 -9.98 -2.57 -25.18
N ILE A 204 -10.85 -2.75 -26.18
CA ILE A 204 -10.46 -3.30 -27.50
C ILE A 204 -9.39 -2.43 -28.17
N ARG A 205 -9.58 -1.11 -28.13
CA ARG A 205 -8.64 -0.13 -28.74
C ARG A 205 -7.36 0.05 -27.92
N GLN A 206 -7.36 -0.38 -26.66
CA GLN A 206 -6.26 -0.25 -25.71
C GLN A 206 -5.60 -1.60 -25.38
N ASN A 207 -5.75 -2.60 -26.26
CA ASN A 207 -5.09 -3.90 -26.12
C ASN A 207 -5.37 -4.59 -24.78
N GLY A 208 -6.62 -4.56 -24.31
CA GLY A 208 -7.00 -5.23 -23.06
C GLY A 208 -6.72 -4.43 -21.78
N MET A 209 -6.23 -3.20 -21.91
CA MET A 209 -5.93 -2.31 -20.78
C MET A 209 -7.09 -1.35 -20.52
N ILE A 210 -7.12 -0.81 -19.30
CA ILE A 210 -8.04 0.25 -18.88
C ILE A 210 -7.27 1.36 -18.18
N HIS A 211 -7.67 2.61 -18.39
CA HIS A 211 -7.15 3.78 -17.70
C HIS A 211 -8.22 4.42 -16.80
N PRO A 212 -7.82 5.12 -15.72
CA PRO A 212 -8.70 6.00 -14.95
C PRO A 212 -9.57 6.92 -15.81
N ARG A 213 -8.99 7.55 -16.83
CA ARG A 213 -9.72 8.45 -17.74
C ARG A 213 -10.91 7.82 -18.47
N ASN A 214 -10.96 6.49 -18.60
CA ASN A 214 -12.00 5.81 -19.36
C ASN A 214 -13.31 5.68 -18.56
N PHE A 215 -13.21 5.36 -17.28
CA PHE A 215 -14.37 5.19 -16.41
C PHE A 215 -14.78 6.47 -15.66
N ILE A 216 -14.01 7.56 -15.79
CA ILE A 216 -14.45 8.92 -15.45
C ILE A 216 -14.97 9.69 -16.67
N HIS A 217 -14.98 9.06 -17.85
CA HIS A 217 -15.45 9.71 -19.07
C HIS A 217 -16.91 10.13 -18.91
N PRO A 218 -17.33 11.33 -19.38
CA PRO A 218 -18.71 11.80 -19.18
C PRO A 218 -19.81 10.88 -19.72
N GLU A 219 -19.48 10.09 -20.75
CA GLU A 219 -20.41 9.13 -21.38
C GLU A 219 -20.35 7.74 -20.73
N CYS A 220 -19.41 7.48 -19.83
CA CYS A 220 -19.38 6.25 -19.07
C CYS A 220 -20.57 6.24 -18.10
N PRO A 221 -21.36 5.15 -18.01
CA PRO A 221 -22.33 5.01 -16.95
C PRO A 221 -21.64 5.16 -15.60
N LYS A 222 -22.30 5.84 -14.65
CA LYS A 222 -21.72 6.12 -13.35
C LYS A 222 -21.36 4.83 -12.62
N LEU A 223 -20.22 4.82 -11.94
CA LEU A 223 -19.76 3.68 -11.17
C LEU A 223 -20.53 3.47 -9.87
N GLU A 224 -21.25 4.50 -9.42
CA GLU A 224 -22.08 4.54 -8.23
C GLU A 224 -23.54 4.85 -8.62
N GLY A 225 -24.49 4.32 -7.86
CA GLY A 225 -25.94 4.50 -8.05
C GLY A 225 -26.45 5.90 -7.71
#